data_AF-A0A921FZ36-F1
#
_entry.id   AF-A0A921FZ36-F1
#
_cell.length_a   1.000
_cell.length_b   1.000
_cell.length_c   1.000
_cell.angle_alpha   90.00
_cell.angle_beta   90.00
_cell.angle_gamma   90.00
#
_symmetry.space_group_name_H-M   'P 1'
#
loop_
_entity.id
_entity.type
_entity.pdbx_description
1 polymer ?
#
loop_
_entity_poly.entity_id
_entity_poly.type
_entity_poly.pdbx_seq_one_letter_code
_entity_poly.pdbx_strand_id
1 'polypeptide(L)'
;MKKNKKLGWSKRKRIIVMVLSVYALFYIGVILLNTYKKLPEGVSYEGDLHWTDEVEMFTDLTYAKNKEGDSTVHELAIFDEVYAMIDRAEQFIVLDYFLFDHYYDEDIEFPKIVQTMTKKLVEKKQNHPDMPIIFITDPLNTGYGSYETEWFTKMEDAGIEVIYTDLEPLRDSIPIYSGLYRSIFHWMDFEKTGWIANAMSSKAPKMTLASYITLLNVKANHRKTVVTDKEALVSSGNPHNASGFHGNVALKVKGDVLNDILEAEEAVVNFTNGGTLPRVEVEEQDGGNYAVQYLTEKKILDGLLGDIAKAQEGDTIRVGMFFIAKRDLVNALIDAANRGVDVKMILDPNENSFGNEKSGLPN
;
A
#
# COMPACT_ATOMS: atom_id res chain seq x y z
N MET A 1 -54.33 42.24 17.64
CA MET A 1 -52.94 42.24 17.10
C MET A 1 -51.97 41.66 18.12
N LYS A 2 -51.57 40.38 18.00
CA LYS A 2 -50.47 39.82 18.78
C LYS A 2 -49.15 40.32 18.18
N LYS A 3 -48.45 41.23 18.86
CA LYS A 3 -47.07 41.62 18.50
C LYS A 3 -46.16 40.41 18.71
N ASN A 4 -45.66 39.83 17.62
CA ASN A 4 -44.55 38.88 17.64
C ASN A 4 -43.34 39.54 18.30
N LYS A 5 -43.11 39.26 19.58
CA LYS A 5 -41.81 39.53 20.23
C LYS A 5 -40.79 38.59 19.59
N LYS A 6 -40.08 39.06 18.55
CA LYS A 6 -38.85 38.39 18.09
C LYS A 6 -37.88 38.42 19.28
N LEU A 7 -37.67 37.27 19.95
CA LEU A 7 -36.64 37.14 20.98
C LEU A 7 -35.28 37.41 20.32
N GLY A 8 -34.75 38.62 20.50
CA GLY A 8 -33.42 38.98 20.04
C GLY A 8 -32.37 38.15 20.79
N TRP A 9 -31.42 37.58 20.06
CA TRP A 9 -30.33 36.83 20.68
C TRP A 9 -29.49 37.74 21.57
N SER A 10 -29.08 37.21 22.74
CA SER A 10 -28.15 37.89 23.65
C SER A 10 -26.79 38.11 22.97
N LYS A 11 -26.05 39.14 23.40
CA LYS A 11 -24.70 39.45 22.88
C LYS A 11 -23.77 38.22 22.96
N ARG A 12 -23.82 37.48 24.07
CA ARG A 12 -23.07 36.24 24.27
C ARG A 12 -23.44 35.17 23.24
N LYS A 13 -24.74 34.97 22.97
CA LYS A 13 -25.21 34.01 21.96
C LYS A 13 -24.74 34.40 20.55
N ARG A 14 -24.74 35.70 20.22
CA ARG A 14 -24.21 36.19 18.93
C ARG A 14 -22.71 35.94 18.78
N ILE A 15 -21.93 36.18 19.82
CA ILE A 15 -20.47 35.93 19.81
C ILE A 15 -20.19 34.43 19.64
N ILE A 16 -20.86 33.57 20.41
CA ILE A 16 -20.67 32.11 20.29
C ILE A 16 -21.01 31.64 18.88
N VAL A 17 -22.15 32.06 18.32
CA VAL A 17 -22.53 31.67 16.97
C VAL A 17 -21.56 32.21 15.92
N MET A 18 -21.05 33.44 16.09
CA MET A 18 -20.02 34.00 15.20
C MET A 18 -18.75 33.15 15.24
N VAL A 19 -18.24 32.83 16.42
CA VAL A 19 -17.03 31.99 16.58
C VAL A 19 -17.23 30.61 15.96
N LEU A 20 -18.36 29.95 16.25
CA LEU A 20 -18.67 28.63 15.67
C LEU A 20 -18.82 28.71 14.14
N SER A 21 -19.39 29.80 13.61
CA SER A 21 -19.53 29.98 12.17
C SER A 21 -18.17 30.19 11.50
N VAL A 22 -17.29 30.99 12.12
CA VAL A 22 -15.92 31.20 11.62
C VAL A 22 -15.14 29.89 11.65
N TYR A 23 -15.22 29.13 12.75
CA TYR A 23 -14.58 27.81 12.83
C TYR A 23 -15.15 26.85 11.78
N ALA A 24 -16.48 26.80 11.59
CA ALA A 24 -17.10 25.95 10.59
C ALA A 24 -16.62 26.30 9.17
N LEU A 25 -16.51 27.59 8.83
CA LEU A 25 -15.97 28.02 7.53
C LEU A 25 -14.49 27.64 7.36
N PHE A 26 -13.67 27.84 8.40
CA PHE A 26 -12.28 27.41 8.40
C PHE A 26 -12.16 25.89 8.21
N TYR A 27 -12.93 25.12 8.97
CA TYR A 27 -12.98 23.67 8.92
C TYR A 27 -13.40 23.14 7.55
N ILE A 28 -14.45 23.71 6.95
CA ILE A 28 -14.85 23.40 5.57
C ILE A 28 -13.72 23.75 4.59
N GLY A 29 -13.03 24.88 4.78
CA GLY A 29 -11.88 25.26 3.98
C GLY A 29 -10.74 24.24 4.06
N VAL A 30 -10.41 23.76 5.26
CA VAL A 30 -9.39 22.72 5.48
C VAL A 30 -9.78 21.41 4.80
N ILE A 31 -11.05 21.01 4.92
CA ILE A 31 -11.59 19.82 4.24
C ILE A 31 -11.42 19.96 2.72
N LEU A 32 -11.95 21.04 2.14
CA LEU A 32 -11.91 21.24 0.69
C LEU A 32 -10.47 21.28 0.18
N LEU A 33 -9.58 21.99 0.89
CA LEU A 33 -8.17 22.05 0.53
C LEU A 33 -7.53 20.66 0.50
N ASN A 34 -7.70 19.84 1.54
CA ASN A 34 -6.99 18.56 1.63
C ASN A 34 -7.66 17.42 0.86
N THR A 35 -8.93 17.57 0.49
CA THR A 35 -9.59 16.64 -0.45
C THR A 35 -9.19 16.93 -1.90
N TYR A 36 -9.02 18.20 -2.29
CA TYR A 36 -8.81 18.59 -3.69
C TYR A 36 -7.40 19.08 -4.03
N LYS A 37 -6.49 19.18 -3.05
CA LYS A 37 -5.11 19.59 -3.31
C LYS A 37 -4.48 18.79 -4.44
N LYS A 38 -3.56 19.45 -5.16
CA LYS A 38 -2.73 18.77 -6.16
C LYS A 38 -1.92 17.70 -5.42
N LEU A 39 -1.90 16.48 -5.97
CA LEU A 39 -1.01 15.44 -5.48
C LEU A 39 0.43 15.78 -5.88
N PRO A 40 1.43 15.26 -5.14
CA PRO A 40 2.82 15.30 -5.58
C PRO A 40 2.98 14.79 -7.02
N GLU A 41 3.97 15.32 -7.72
CA GLU A 41 4.33 14.84 -9.06
C GLU A 41 4.74 13.36 -8.99
N GLY A 42 4.44 12.59 -10.04
CA GLY A 42 4.69 11.14 -10.09
C GLY A 42 3.70 10.25 -9.31
N VAL A 43 2.74 10.82 -8.55
CA VAL A 43 1.64 10.04 -7.93
C VAL A 43 0.49 9.84 -8.92
N SER A 44 -0.16 8.67 -8.91
CA SER A 44 -1.13 8.25 -9.93
C SER A 44 -0.49 8.19 -11.31
N TYR A 45 0.66 7.50 -11.35
CA TYR A 45 1.55 7.32 -12.50
C TYR A 45 0.94 6.42 -13.58
N GLU A 46 1.20 6.78 -14.82
CA GLU A 46 0.92 6.00 -16.03
C GLU A 46 2.19 6.04 -16.87
N GLY A 47 2.89 4.90 -16.91
CA GLY A 47 4.12 4.75 -17.68
C GLY A 47 3.85 4.57 -19.17
N ASP A 48 4.94 4.49 -19.93
CA ASP A 48 4.87 4.17 -21.34
C ASP A 48 4.67 2.66 -21.56
N LEU A 49 4.29 2.29 -22.78
CA LEU A 49 4.23 0.88 -23.18
C LEU A 49 5.63 0.43 -23.61
N HIS A 50 6.16 -0.56 -22.90
CA HIS A 50 7.47 -1.15 -23.16
C HIS A 50 7.32 -2.58 -23.64
N TRP A 51 8.02 -2.94 -24.71
CA TRP A 51 8.02 -4.32 -25.19
C TRP A 51 9.05 -5.16 -24.43
N THR A 52 8.69 -6.42 -24.15
CA THR A 52 9.59 -7.37 -23.50
C THR A 52 9.17 -8.81 -23.81
N ASP A 53 10.14 -9.71 -23.83
CA ASP A 53 9.90 -11.16 -23.84
C ASP A 53 9.85 -11.77 -22.42
N GLU A 54 10.21 -10.99 -21.40
CA GLU A 54 10.50 -11.48 -20.06
C GLU A 54 9.44 -11.03 -19.06
N VAL A 55 8.27 -11.69 -19.12
CA VAL A 55 7.22 -11.60 -18.09
C VAL A 55 7.03 -12.95 -17.44
N GLU A 56 7.20 -13.02 -16.13
CA GLU A 56 7.01 -14.23 -15.32
C GLU A 56 5.97 -13.99 -14.23
N MET A 57 5.05 -14.94 -14.04
CA MET A 57 4.04 -14.90 -12.99
C MET A 57 4.41 -15.87 -11.87
N PHE A 58 4.36 -15.39 -10.63
CA PHE A 58 4.59 -16.17 -9.42
C PHE A 58 3.30 -16.23 -8.59
N THR A 59 3.08 -17.36 -7.92
CA THR A 59 1.94 -17.55 -7.03
C THR A 59 2.39 -18.23 -5.74
N ASP A 60 1.96 -17.69 -4.61
CA ASP A 60 2.01 -18.40 -3.34
C ASP A 60 0.68 -19.13 -3.14
N LEU A 61 0.73 -20.40 -2.76
CA LEU A 61 -0.44 -21.24 -2.56
C LEU A 61 -0.31 -22.01 -1.25
N THR A 62 -1.41 -22.06 -0.51
CA THR A 62 -1.59 -22.98 0.62
C THR A 62 -2.71 -23.94 0.28
N TYR A 63 -2.42 -25.24 0.23
CA TYR A 63 -3.42 -26.24 -0.12
C TYR A 63 -3.15 -27.59 0.55
N ALA A 64 -4.22 -28.32 0.87
CA ALA A 64 -4.12 -29.68 1.36
C ALA A 64 -3.87 -30.67 0.21
N LYS A 65 -2.91 -31.60 0.36
CA LYS A 65 -2.66 -32.68 -0.61
C LYS A 65 -3.75 -33.76 -0.65
N ASN A 66 -4.53 -33.88 0.42
CA ASN A 66 -5.63 -34.84 0.55
C ASN A 66 -6.88 -34.15 1.13
N LYS A 67 -8.02 -34.82 1.04
CA LYS A 67 -9.28 -34.30 1.59
C LYS A 67 -9.30 -34.27 3.13
N GLU A 68 -8.39 -35.00 3.78
CA GLU A 68 -8.28 -35.03 5.25
C GLU A 68 -7.57 -33.78 5.82
N GLY A 69 -6.72 -33.10 5.03
CA GLY A 69 -6.02 -31.88 5.47
C GLY A 69 -4.67 -32.12 6.14
N ASP A 70 -4.26 -33.37 6.34
CA ASP A 70 -3.08 -33.75 7.13
C ASP A 70 -1.73 -33.51 6.41
N SER A 71 -1.75 -32.98 5.19
CA SER A 71 -0.57 -32.75 4.37
C SER A 71 -0.68 -31.43 3.61
N THR A 72 -0.91 -30.35 4.36
CA THR A 72 -0.90 -28.99 3.82
C THR A 72 0.48 -28.64 3.28
N VAL A 73 0.50 -28.12 2.06
CA VAL A 73 1.66 -27.53 1.42
C VAL A 73 1.53 -26.02 1.52
N HIS A 74 2.65 -25.36 1.79
CA HIS A 74 2.77 -23.90 1.75
C HIS A 74 3.86 -23.56 0.74
N GLU A 75 3.49 -22.87 -0.32
CA GLU A 75 4.40 -22.37 -1.35
C GLU A 75 4.68 -20.89 -1.08
N LEU A 76 5.96 -20.53 -1.05
CA LEU A 76 6.46 -19.16 -0.86
C LEU A 76 7.28 -18.71 -2.08
N ALA A 77 6.82 -19.09 -3.27
CA ALA A 77 7.53 -18.87 -4.53
C ALA A 77 7.84 -17.38 -4.77
N ILE A 78 6.98 -16.46 -4.34
CA ILE A 78 7.20 -15.02 -4.47
C ILE A 78 8.40 -14.60 -3.62
N PHE A 79 8.46 -15.00 -2.34
CA PHE A 79 9.58 -14.60 -1.48
C PHE A 79 10.87 -15.33 -1.81
N ASP A 80 10.80 -16.59 -2.23
CA ASP A 80 11.96 -17.32 -2.76
C ASP A 80 12.56 -16.58 -3.95
N GLU A 81 11.72 -16.04 -4.85
CA GLU A 81 12.21 -15.23 -5.97
C GLU A 81 12.71 -13.85 -5.54
N VAL A 82 12.05 -13.16 -4.60
CA VAL A 82 12.56 -11.89 -4.06
C VAL A 82 13.95 -12.09 -3.43
N TYR A 83 14.17 -13.19 -2.71
CA TYR A 83 15.49 -13.53 -2.17
C TYR A 83 16.52 -13.78 -3.27
N ALA A 84 16.13 -14.42 -4.36
CA ALA A 84 17.00 -14.66 -5.50
C ALA A 84 17.31 -13.36 -6.26
N MET A 85 16.36 -12.43 -6.39
CA MET A 85 16.58 -11.09 -6.94
C MET A 85 17.61 -10.31 -6.10
N ILE A 86 17.51 -10.35 -4.77
CA ILE A 86 18.49 -9.72 -3.86
C ILE A 86 19.89 -10.30 -4.10
N ASP A 87 20.00 -11.62 -4.25
CA ASP A 87 21.28 -12.27 -4.50
C ASP A 87 21.85 -11.85 -5.87
N ARG A 88 21.01 -11.78 -6.91
CA ARG A 88 21.38 -11.46 -8.30
C ARG A 88 21.70 -9.99 -8.56
N ALA A 89 21.18 -9.05 -7.78
CA ALA A 89 21.40 -7.61 -7.98
C ALA A 89 22.89 -7.26 -7.97
N GLU A 90 23.34 -6.35 -8.84
CA GLU A 90 24.76 -5.98 -8.96
C GLU A 90 25.02 -4.49 -8.74
N GLN A 91 24.05 -3.62 -8.98
CA GLN A 91 24.24 -2.17 -8.86
C GLN A 91 23.39 -1.54 -7.76
N PHE A 92 22.12 -1.93 -7.61
CA PHE A 92 21.25 -1.39 -6.56
C PHE A 92 20.09 -2.31 -6.24
N ILE A 93 19.42 -2.05 -5.11
CA ILE A 93 18.15 -2.66 -4.75
C ILE A 93 17.22 -1.57 -4.20
N VAL A 94 16.04 -1.42 -4.78
CA VAL A 94 14.94 -0.59 -4.25
C VAL A 94 13.79 -1.51 -3.90
N LEU A 95 13.30 -1.43 -2.67
CA LEU A 95 12.11 -2.15 -2.23
C LEU A 95 11.08 -1.14 -1.72
N ASP A 96 9.81 -1.34 -2.03
CA ASP A 96 8.69 -0.67 -1.37
C ASP A 96 7.73 -1.72 -0.83
N TYR A 97 7.51 -1.73 0.49
CA TYR A 97 6.53 -2.61 1.12
C TYR A 97 5.67 -1.88 2.15
N PHE A 98 4.35 -2.01 1.98
CA PHE A 98 3.36 -1.58 2.97
C PHE A 98 3.57 -2.17 4.36
N LEU A 99 3.79 -3.49 4.46
CA LEU A 99 3.88 -4.19 5.73
C LEU A 99 5.14 -5.05 5.78
N PHE A 100 5.92 -4.88 6.84
CA PHE A 100 7.16 -5.58 7.13
C PHE A 100 7.24 -5.87 8.63
N ASP A 101 6.65 -6.98 9.07
CA ASP A 101 6.64 -7.34 10.49
C ASP A 101 6.52 -8.87 10.75
N HIS A 102 6.75 -9.26 11.99
CA HIS A 102 6.78 -10.67 12.39
C HIS A 102 5.77 -11.02 13.49
N TYR A 103 4.88 -10.09 13.81
CA TYR A 103 3.99 -10.20 14.97
C TYR A 103 2.70 -10.94 14.59
N TYR A 104 2.32 -11.90 15.42
CA TYR A 104 1.09 -12.67 15.24
C TYR A 104 0.66 -13.28 16.57
N ASP A 105 -0.65 -13.38 16.80
CA ASP A 105 -1.19 -13.86 18.08
C ASP A 105 -1.38 -15.38 18.10
N GLU A 106 -1.50 -15.99 16.93
CA GLU A 106 -1.77 -17.41 16.74
C GLU A 106 -0.67 -18.31 17.34
N ASP A 107 -1.10 -19.46 17.87
CA ASP A 107 -0.24 -20.50 18.41
C ASP A 107 0.22 -21.49 17.32
N ILE A 108 0.62 -20.97 16.15
CA ILE A 108 1.21 -21.75 15.06
C ILE A 108 2.55 -21.14 14.65
N GLU A 109 3.44 -21.97 14.10
CA GLU A 109 4.73 -21.51 13.58
C GLU A 109 4.56 -21.05 12.13
N PHE A 110 4.89 -19.79 11.87
CA PHE A 110 4.88 -19.20 10.54
C PHE A 110 6.28 -19.14 9.93
N PRO A 111 6.40 -19.04 8.59
CA PRO A 111 7.69 -18.88 7.93
C PRO A 111 8.37 -17.58 8.36
N LYS A 112 9.70 -17.61 8.40
CA LYS A 112 10.55 -16.51 8.87
C LYS A 112 10.89 -15.51 7.76
N ILE A 113 9.86 -14.97 7.11
CA ILE A 113 10.00 -14.11 5.93
C ILE A 113 10.81 -12.84 6.26
N VAL A 114 10.39 -12.12 7.31
CA VAL A 114 11.05 -10.88 7.75
C VAL A 114 12.51 -11.10 8.15
N GLN A 115 12.77 -12.18 8.91
CA GLN A 115 14.12 -12.50 9.35
C GLN A 115 15.03 -12.86 8.17
N THR A 116 14.51 -13.63 7.21
CA THR A 116 15.27 -14.06 6.04
C THR A 116 15.56 -12.90 5.12
N MET A 117 14.56 -12.05 4.84
CA MET A 117 14.73 -10.84 4.03
C MET A 117 15.74 -9.87 4.67
N THR A 118 15.60 -9.59 5.98
CA THR A 118 16.55 -8.71 6.69
C THR A 118 17.97 -9.25 6.61
N LYS A 119 18.15 -10.55 6.87
CA LYS A 119 19.47 -11.19 6.80
C LYS A 119 20.09 -11.03 5.41
N LYS A 120 19.34 -11.33 4.35
CA LYS A 120 19.83 -11.25 2.97
C LYS A 120 20.21 -9.82 2.57
N LEU A 121 19.37 -8.84 2.91
CA LEU A 121 19.67 -7.43 2.61
C LEU A 121 20.91 -6.95 3.35
N VAL A 122 21.04 -7.27 4.65
CA VAL A 122 22.22 -6.91 5.45
C VAL A 122 23.48 -7.58 4.91
N GLU A 123 23.43 -8.89 4.61
CA GLU A 123 24.56 -9.61 4.01
C GLU A 123 24.95 -9.02 2.64
N LYS A 124 23.96 -8.66 1.81
CA LYS A 124 24.21 -8.00 0.52
C LYS A 124 24.93 -6.67 0.71
N LYS A 125 24.45 -5.82 1.62
CA LYS A 125 25.06 -4.51 1.90
C LYS A 125 26.47 -4.64 2.46
N GLN A 126 26.71 -5.60 3.34
CA GLN A 126 28.04 -5.84 3.92
C GLN A 126 29.06 -6.33 2.88
N ASN A 127 28.62 -7.18 1.95
CA ASN A 127 29.47 -7.67 0.86
C ASN A 127 29.68 -6.64 -0.26
N HIS A 128 28.76 -5.68 -0.40
CA HIS A 128 28.82 -4.59 -1.38
C HIS A 128 28.57 -3.23 -0.70
N PRO A 129 29.52 -2.71 0.09
CA PRO A 129 29.30 -1.51 0.91
C PRO A 129 28.81 -0.28 0.13
N ASP A 130 29.25 -0.12 -1.12
CA ASP A 130 28.91 1.02 -1.98
C ASP A 130 27.59 0.85 -2.76
N MET A 131 26.99 -0.35 -2.75
CA MET A 131 25.71 -0.61 -3.44
C MET A 131 24.56 0.12 -2.73
N PRO A 132 23.80 0.99 -3.41
CA PRO A 132 22.59 1.57 -2.85
C PRO A 132 21.54 0.48 -2.59
N ILE A 133 21.07 0.41 -1.34
CA ILE A 133 19.92 -0.40 -0.97
C ILE A 133 18.96 0.55 -0.25
N ILE A 134 17.77 0.72 -0.83
CA ILE A 134 16.73 1.62 -0.35
C ILE A 134 15.48 0.80 -0.03
N PHE A 135 14.97 0.93 1.18
CA PHE A 135 13.76 0.27 1.65
C PHE A 135 12.71 1.32 1.99
N ILE A 136 11.74 1.51 1.10
CA ILE A 136 10.57 2.37 1.29
C ILE A 136 9.50 1.56 2.02
N THR A 137 8.84 2.19 3.00
CA THR A 137 7.79 1.50 3.76
C THR A 137 6.74 2.46 4.29
N ASP A 138 5.60 1.91 4.70
CA ASP A 138 4.54 2.68 5.37
C ASP A 138 4.89 2.95 6.84
N PRO A 139 4.55 4.14 7.38
CA PRO A 139 4.74 4.43 8.81
C PRO A 139 3.97 3.51 9.76
N LEU A 140 3.02 2.69 9.27
CA LEU A 140 2.39 1.62 10.04
C LEU A 140 3.42 0.70 10.72
N ASN A 141 4.56 0.44 10.09
CA ASN A 141 5.56 -0.51 10.59
C ASN A 141 6.29 -0.04 11.87
N THR A 142 6.21 1.25 12.19
CA THR A 142 6.67 1.84 13.46
C THR A 142 5.48 2.22 14.36
N GLY A 143 4.28 1.76 14.02
CA GLY A 143 3.03 2.21 14.62
C GLY A 143 2.89 3.72 14.54
N TYR A 144 3.20 4.33 13.40
CA TYR A 144 3.23 5.77 13.17
C TYR A 144 4.14 6.50 14.18
N GLY A 145 5.37 5.99 14.36
CA GLY A 145 6.36 6.54 15.31
C GLY A 145 6.13 6.19 16.78
N SER A 146 5.31 5.18 17.08
CA SER A 146 5.12 4.68 18.45
C SER A 146 6.29 3.85 18.95
N TYR A 147 6.98 3.15 18.06
CA TYR A 147 8.08 2.24 18.39
C TYR A 147 9.01 2.07 17.19
N GLU A 148 10.23 1.65 17.46
CA GLU A 148 11.16 1.15 16.45
C GLU A 148 11.08 -0.37 16.35
N THR A 149 11.35 -0.91 15.17
CA THR A 149 11.45 -2.35 14.94
C THR A 149 12.92 -2.76 14.81
N GLU A 150 13.28 -3.87 15.47
CA GLU A 150 14.66 -4.37 15.43
C GLU A 150 15.16 -4.68 14.01
N TRP A 151 14.24 -4.92 13.07
CA TRP A 151 14.59 -5.29 11.70
C TRP A 151 15.06 -4.10 10.89
N PHE A 152 14.38 -2.95 10.98
CA PHE A 152 14.84 -1.73 10.33
C PHE A 152 16.10 -1.19 10.98
N THR A 153 16.22 -1.23 12.32
CA THR A 153 17.48 -0.87 12.99
C THR A 153 18.66 -1.70 12.48
N LYS A 154 18.50 -3.02 12.28
CA LYS A 154 19.55 -3.87 11.69
C LYS A 154 19.91 -3.47 10.26
N MET A 155 18.93 -3.04 9.46
CA MET A 155 19.15 -2.57 8.09
C MET A 155 19.91 -1.23 8.11
N GLU A 156 19.46 -0.27 8.90
CA GLU A 156 20.08 1.05 9.05
C GLU A 156 21.51 0.94 9.59
N ASP A 157 21.74 0.09 10.59
CA ASP A 157 23.07 -0.18 11.15
C ASP A 157 24.03 -0.79 10.11
N ALA A 158 23.50 -1.51 9.11
CA ALA A 158 24.27 -2.03 7.98
C ALA A 158 24.50 -0.99 6.86
N GLY A 159 23.89 0.20 6.97
CA GLY A 159 23.98 1.28 5.98
C GLY A 159 22.93 1.21 4.87
N ILE A 160 21.85 0.45 5.07
CA ILE A 160 20.67 0.45 4.18
C ILE A 160 19.82 1.69 4.51
N GLU A 161 19.35 2.40 3.49
CA GLU A 161 18.46 3.54 3.68
C GLU A 161 17.02 3.06 3.88
N VAL A 162 16.43 3.30 5.06
CA VAL A 162 15.02 3.00 5.33
C VAL A 162 14.21 4.31 5.29
N ILE A 163 13.22 4.36 4.41
CA ILE A 163 12.39 5.55 4.16
C ILE A 163 10.95 5.25 4.58
N TYR A 164 10.51 5.90 5.65
CA TYR A 164 9.10 5.88 6.06
C TYR A 164 8.32 6.92 5.28
N THR A 165 7.38 6.47 4.45
CA THR A 165 6.61 7.31 3.54
C THR A 165 5.87 8.43 4.29
N ASP A 166 6.05 9.68 3.87
CA ASP A 166 5.24 10.78 4.38
C ASP A 166 3.85 10.77 3.73
N LEU A 167 2.83 10.44 4.51
CA LEU A 167 1.44 10.38 4.02
C LEU A 167 0.75 11.76 4.04
N GLU A 168 1.36 12.79 4.61
CA GLU A 168 0.75 14.11 4.73
C GLU A 168 0.52 14.81 3.39
N PRO A 169 1.46 14.80 2.42
CA PRO A 169 1.28 15.38 1.09
C PRO A 169 0.09 14.80 0.32
N LEU A 170 -0.33 13.57 0.61
CA LEU A 170 -1.46 12.89 -0.03
C LEU A 170 -2.81 13.46 0.40
N ARG A 171 -3.82 13.27 -0.45
CA ARG A 171 -5.22 13.65 -0.18
C ARG A 171 -5.80 12.85 0.96
N ASP A 172 -6.71 13.47 1.71
CA ASP A 172 -7.33 12.82 2.87
C ASP A 172 -8.47 11.88 2.47
N SER A 173 -8.42 10.65 2.98
CA SER A 173 -9.41 9.59 2.69
C SER A 173 -10.74 9.77 3.44
N ILE A 174 -10.72 10.39 4.63
CA ILE A 174 -11.91 10.61 5.46
C ILE A 174 -12.06 12.11 5.74
N PRO A 175 -12.63 12.89 4.79
CA PRO A 175 -12.60 14.35 4.84
C PRO A 175 -13.08 14.95 6.17
N ILE A 176 -14.16 14.43 6.75
CA ILE A 176 -14.69 14.91 8.03
C ILE A 176 -13.69 14.67 9.17
N TYR A 177 -13.21 13.44 9.34
CA TYR A 177 -12.25 13.15 10.41
C TYR A 177 -10.93 13.91 10.19
N SER A 178 -10.39 13.88 8.98
CA SER A 178 -9.12 14.52 8.65
C SER A 178 -9.19 16.05 8.79
N GLY A 179 -10.34 16.67 8.56
CA GLY A 179 -10.56 18.09 8.89
C GLY A 179 -10.39 18.38 10.38
N LEU A 180 -10.84 17.49 11.27
CA LEU A 180 -10.68 17.62 12.72
C LEU A 180 -9.21 17.40 13.11
N TYR A 181 -8.61 16.36 12.54
CA TYR A 181 -7.19 16.06 12.70
C TYR A 181 -6.33 17.28 12.36
N ARG A 182 -6.47 17.85 11.16
CA ARG A 182 -5.66 18.99 10.70
C ARG A 182 -5.95 20.31 11.40
N SER A 183 -7.17 20.51 11.90
CA SER A 183 -7.53 21.76 12.58
C SER A 183 -7.18 21.76 14.08
N ILE A 184 -7.03 20.60 14.70
CA ILE A 184 -6.85 20.46 16.15
C ILE A 184 -5.65 19.57 16.45
N PHE A 185 -5.76 18.27 16.16
CA PHE A 185 -4.83 17.26 16.69
C PHE A 185 -3.43 17.33 16.09
N HIS A 186 -3.31 17.70 14.81
CA HIS A 186 -2.02 17.82 14.14
C HIS A 186 -1.07 18.83 14.80
N TRP A 187 -1.62 19.84 15.49
CA TRP A 187 -0.85 20.88 16.18
C TRP A 187 -0.59 20.57 17.65
N MET A 188 -1.05 19.42 18.15
CA MET A 188 -0.89 19.03 19.54
C MET A 188 0.37 18.18 19.70
N ASP A 189 1.14 18.49 20.74
CA ASP A 189 2.25 17.63 21.17
C ASP A 189 1.67 16.49 22.02
N PHE A 190 1.60 15.31 21.43
CA PHE A 190 1.15 14.11 22.11
C PHE A 190 2.32 13.40 22.79
N GLU A 191 1.98 12.59 23.80
CA GLU A 191 2.98 11.76 24.46
C GLU A 191 3.66 10.79 23.49
N LYS A 192 4.96 10.59 23.69
CA LYS A 192 5.78 9.71 22.86
C LYS A 192 5.87 8.27 23.38
N THR A 193 5.26 7.98 24.54
CA THR A 193 5.31 6.66 25.16
C THR A 193 4.04 5.88 24.84
N GLY A 194 4.17 4.75 24.15
CA GLY A 194 3.05 3.88 23.83
C GLY A 194 2.51 3.15 25.06
N TRP A 195 1.19 3.20 25.26
CA TRP A 195 0.51 2.48 26.36
C TRP A 195 -0.79 1.80 25.92
N ILE A 196 -1.27 2.09 24.71
CA ILE A 196 -2.47 1.49 24.12
C ILE A 196 -2.07 0.18 23.45
N ALA A 197 -2.92 -0.85 23.55
CA ALA A 197 -2.68 -2.13 22.88
C ALA A 197 -2.46 -1.92 21.37
N ASN A 198 -1.66 -2.77 20.73
CA ASN A 198 -1.49 -2.70 19.28
C ASN A 198 -2.68 -3.40 18.60
N ALA A 199 -3.24 -2.77 17.57
CA ALA A 199 -4.40 -3.32 16.86
C ALA A 199 -4.07 -4.53 15.97
N MET A 200 -2.79 -4.73 15.66
CA MET A 200 -2.31 -5.79 14.74
C MET A 200 -2.06 -7.11 15.46
N SER A 201 -1.43 -7.06 16.64
CA SER A 201 -1.16 -8.23 17.47
C SER A 201 -0.91 -7.80 18.92
N SER A 202 -1.40 -8.60 19.87
CA SER A 202 -1.11 -8.42 21.30
C SER A 202 0.38 -8.57 21.66
N LYS A 203 1.16 -9.25 20.80
CA LYS A 203 2.62 -9.43 20.95
C LYS A 203 3.44 -8.27 20.37
N ALA A 204 2.81 -7.37 19.60
CA ALA A 204 3.48 -6.19 19.04
C ALA A 204 3.63 -5.06 20.10
N PRO A 205 4.61 -4.15 19.94
CA PRO A 205 4.79 -3.02 20.86
C PRO A 205 3.55 -2.13 20.93
N LYS A 206 3.32 -1.55 22.12
CA LYS A 206 2.18 -0.68 22.39
C LYS A 206 2.23 0.60 21.56
N MET A 207 1.05 1.10 21.19
CA MET A 207 0.89 2.33 20.41
C MET A 207 0.62 3.55 21.31
N THR A 208 0.97 4.73 20.81
CA THR A 208 0.61 6.03 21.40
C THR A 208 -0.80 6.45 20.99
N LEU A 209 -1.39 7.39 21.74
CA LEU A 209 -2.65 8.04 21.33
C LEU A 209 -2.50 8.77 19.99
N ALA A 210 -1.35 9.42 19.77
CA ALA A 210 -1.05 10.14 18.54
C ALA A 210 -1.15 9.23 17.32
N SER A 211 -0.61 8.01 17.44
CA SER A 211 -0.60 7.03 16.37
C SER A 211 -1.99 6.53 16.02
N TYR A 212 -2.86 6.33 17.00
CA TYR A 212 -4.28 6.02 16.73
C TYR A 212 -5.00 7.18 16.05
N ILE A 213 -4.73 8.41 16.46
CA ILE A 213 -5.28 9.61 15.83
C ILE A 213 -4.78 9.72 14.37
N THR A 214 -3.51 9.41 14.10
CA THR A 214 -2.97 9.37 12.74
C THR A 214 -3.61 8.25 11.91
N LEU A 215 -3.67 7.02 12.45
CA LEU A 215 -4.26 5.83 11.82
C LEU A 215 -5.70 6.07 11.33
N LEU A 216 -6.50 6.81 12.09
CA LEU A 216 -7.88 7.14 11.74
C LEU A 216 -8.02 8.02 10.48
N ASN A 217 -6.92 8.57 9.93
CA ASN A 217 -6.95 9.21 8.61
C ASN A 217 -7.05 8.22 7.44
N VAL A 218 -6.73 6.93 7.67
CA VAL A 218 -6.81 5.83 6.69
C VAL A 218 -6.09 6.20 5.38
N LYS A 219 -4.82 6.55 5.52
CA LYS A 219 -3.88 6.73 4.40
C LYS A 219 -2.77 5.71 4.57
N ALA A 220 -2.28 5.19 3.45
CA ALA A 220 -1.19 4.23 3.43
C ALA A 220 -0.45 4.28 2.10
N ASN A 221 0.84 3.99 2.14
CA ASN A 221 1.58 3.48 0.99
C ASN A 221 1.35 1.97 0.93
N HIS A 222 0.48 1.53 0.01
CA HIS A 222 0.14 0.11 -0.11
C HIS A 222 0.95 -0.65 -1.17
N ARG A 223 2.04 -0.08 -1.67
CA ARG A 223 2.87 -0.69 -2.71
C ARG A 223 3.61 -1.93 -2.16
N LYS A 224 3.92 -2.85 -3.07
CA LYS A 224 4.79 -4.02 -2.87
C LYS A 224 5.60 -4.21 -4.15
N THR A 225 6.74 -3.55 -4.22
CA THR A 225 7.61 -3.58 -5.39
C THR A 225 9.03 -3.91 -4.96
N VAL A 226 9.74 -4.65 -5.81
CA VAL A 226 11.18 -4.88 -5.68
C VAL A 226 11.78 -4.59 -7.03
N VAL A 227 12.72 -3.66 -7.10
CA VAL A 227 13.42 -3.28 -8.32
C VAL A 227 14.92 -3.38 -8.09
N THR A 228 15.59 -4.01 -9.04
CA THR A 228 17.05 -4.12 -9.09
C THR A 228 17.54 -3.58 -10.42
N ASP A 229 18.86 -3.59 -10.64
CA ASP A 229 19.45 -3.27 -11.93
C ASP A 229 19.09 -4.25 -13.06
N LYS A 230 18.47 -5.39 -12.74
CA LYS A 230 18.21 -6.47 -13.71
C LYS A 230 16.74 -6.72 -13.97
N GLU A 231 15.91 -6.57 -12.94
CA GLU A 231 14.51 -6.99 -12.97
C GLU A 231 13.69 -6.27 -11.90
N ALA A 232 12.39 -6.21 -12.14
CA ALA A 232 11.40 -5.68 -11.21
C ALA A 232 10.31 -6.71 -10.92
N LEU A 233 9.76 -6.70 -9.71
CA LEU A 233 8.66 -7.55 -9.29
C LEU A 233 7.60 -6.70 -8.59
N VAL A 234 6.34 -6.82 -9.02
CA VAL A 234 5.17 -6.21 -8.38
C VAL A 234 4.33 -7.33 -7.77
N SER A 235 4.02 -7.22 -6.47
CA SER A 235 3.43 -8.32 -5.70
C SER A 235 2.12 -7.92 -4.99
N SER A 236 1.30 -8.91 -4.66
CA SER A 236 0.24 -8.75 -3.64
C SER A 236 0.72 -9.09 -2.23
N GLY A 237 1.80 -9.87 -2.11
CA GLY A 237 2.33 -10.39 -0.85
C GLY A 237 3.18 -9.36 -0.09
N ASN A 238 2.89 -9.19 1.20
CA ASN A 238 3.74 -8.41 2.11
C ASN A 238 4.72 -9.34 2.84
N PRO A 239 5.96 -8.90 3.10
CA PRO A 239 6.90 -9.59 3.98
C PRO A 239 6.42 -9.53 5.43
N HIS A 240 5.42 -10.34 5.74
CA HIS A 240 4.82 -10.48 7.05
C HIS A 240 4.70 -11.96 7.39
N ASN A 241 5.27 -12.38 8.52
CA ASN A 241 5.38 -13.82 8.81
C ASN A 241 4.02 -14.52 8.82
N ALA A 242 3.02 -13.94 9.48
CA ALA A 242 1.67 -14.51 9.54
C ALA A 242 0.99 -14.57 8.15
N SER A 243 1.38 -13.70 7.22
CA SER A 243 0.88 -13.73 5.84
C SER A 243 1.56 -14.77 4.96
N GLY A 244 2.58 -15.47 5.44
CA GLY A 244 3.29 -16.49 4.66
C GLY A 244 2.48 -17.74 4.31
N PHE A 245 1.27 -17.89 4.85
CA PHE A 245 0.34 -18.94 4.42
C PHE A 245 -0.78 -18.43 3.52
N HIS A 246 -0.81 -17.14 3.20
CA HIS A 246 -1.84 -16.55 2.33
C HIS A 246 -1.52 -16.78 0.85
N GLY A 247 -2.57 -16.95 0.05
CA GLY A 247 -2.44 -16.97 -1.39
C GLY A 247 -2.09 -15.58 -1.92
N ASN A 248 -1.05 -15.48 -2.76
CA ASN A 248 -0.58 -14.23 -3.34
C ASN A 248 -0.20 -14.43 -4.82
N VAL A 249 -0.14 -13.33 -5.55
CA VAL A 249 0.33 -13.28 -6.94
C VAL A 249 1.38 -12.20 -7.10
N ALA A 250 2.36 -12.43 -7.96
CA ALA A 250 3.31 -11.43 -8.38
C ALA A 250 3.62 -11.54 -9.88
N LEU A 251 3.98 -10.40 -10.48
CA LEU A 251 4.49 -10.34 -11.84
C LEU A 251 5.92 -9.80 -11.79
N LYS A 252 6.83 -10.53 -12.42
CA LYS A 252 8.22 -10.12 -12.61
C LYS A 252 8.43 -9.73 -14.07
N VAL A 253 9.15 -8.64 -14.28
CA VAL A 253 9.40 -8.05 -15.59
C VAL A 253 10.84 -7.59 -15.72
N LYS A 254 11.33 -7.54 -16.96
CA LYS A 254 12.60 -6.91 -17.33
C LYS A 254 12.39 -5.97 -18.51
N GLY A 255 13.34 -5.06 -18.72
CA GLY A 255 13.31 -4.08 -19.80
C GLY A 255 13.11 -2.64 -19.29
N ASP A 256 12.77 -1.73 -20.20
CA ASP A 256 12.69 -0.29 -19.92
C ASP A 256 11.66 0.07 -18.84
N VAL A 257 10.64 -0.78 -18.66
CA VAL A 257 9.61 -0.62 -17.61
C VAL A 257 10.19 -0.54 -16.19
N LEU A 258 11.43 -1.00 -15.96
CA LEU A 258 12.12 -0.80 -14.68
C LEU A 258 12.24 0.69 -14.33
N ASN A 259 12.52 1.55 -15.30
CA ASN A 259 12.65 2.98 -15.07
C ASN A 259 11.31 3.66 -14.79
N ASP A 260 10.21 3.18 -15.38
CA ASP A 260 8.85 3.63 -15.05
C ASP A 260 8.47 3.30 -13.60
N ILE A 261 8.83 2.09 -13.15
CA ILE A 261 8.61 1.70 -11.75
C ILE A 261 9.48 2.56 -10.82
N LEU A 262 10.77 2.74 -11.13
CA LEU A 262 11.67 3.58 -10.34
C LEU A 262 11.23 5.04 -10.31
N GLU A 263 10.69 5.60 -11.39
CA GLU A 263 10.16 6.97 -11.40
C GLU A 263 8.96 7.12 -10.47
N ALA A 264 8.04 6.14 -10.49
CA ALA A 264 6.89 6.15 -9.62
C ALA A 264 7.24 5.91 -8.14
N GLU A 265 8.26 5.09 -7.83
CA GLU A 265 8.78 4.93 -6.45
C GLU A 265 9.61 6.15 -6.02
N GLU A 266 10.34 6.78 -6.94
CA GLU A 266 11.10 8.00 -6.66
C GLU A 266 10.17 9.15 -6.30
N ALA A 267 8.97 9.22 -6.87
CA ALA A 267 7.97 10.18 -6.44
C ALA A 267 7.70 10.09 -4.93
N VAL A 268 7.59 8.86 -4.39
CA VAL A 268 7.38 8.59 -2.96
C VAL A 268 8.56 9.08 -2.12
N VAL A 269 9.78 8.76 -2.55
CA VAL A 269 11.01 9.24 -1.90
C VAL A 269 11.09 10.78 -1.95
N ASN A 270 10.83 11.37 -3.11
CA ASN A 270 10.98 12.78 -3.36
C ASN A 270 10.06 13.63 -2.48
N PHE A 271 8.76 13.31 -2.39
CA PHE A 271 7.87 14.07 -1.52
C PHE A 271 8.08 13.76 -0.03
N THR A 272 8.75 12.66 0.31
CA THR A 272 9.04 12.26 1.70
C THR A 272 10.28 12.95 2.25
N ASN A 273 11.40 12.90 1.52
CA ASN A 273 12.68 13.44 1.99
C ASN A 273 13.49 14.20 0.92
N GLY A 274 12.95 14.36 -0.30
CA GLY A 274 13.64 15.04 -1.41
C GLY A 274 14.73 14.20 -2.09
N GLY A 275 14.83 12.91 -1.77
CA GLY A 275 15.80 11.99 -2.36
C GLY A 275 15.48 11.62 -3.81
N THR A 276 16.39 10.83 -4.39
CA THR A 276 16.32 10.29 -5.75
C THR A 276 16.71 8.82 -5.74
N LEU A 277 16.21 8.05 -6.69
CA LEU A 277 16.52 6.64 -6.89
C LEU A 277 17.50 6.44 -8.05
N PRO A 278 18.24 5.32 -8.06
CA PRO A 278 19.03 4.93 -9.22
C PRO A 278 18.15 4.72 -10.46
N ARG A 279 18.79 4.63 -11.63
CA ARG A 279 18.16 4.29 -12.91
C ARG A 279 18.94 3.17 -13.57
N VAL A 280 18.27 2.45 -14.46
CA VAL A 280 18.87 1.36 -15.24
C VAL A 280 19.15 1.86 -16.64
N GLU A 281 20.36 1.58 -17.13
CA GLU A 281 20.65 1.69 -18.56
C GLU A 281 20.15 0.41 -19.24
N VAL A 282 19.00 0.50 -19.89
CA VAL A 282 18.40 -0.61 -20.63
C VAL A 282 18.42 -0.26 -22.13
N GLU A 283 18.70 -1.26 -22.96
CA GLU A 283 18.55 -1.11 -24.42
C GLU A 283 17.06 -1.22 -24.78
N GLU A 284 16.55 -0.18 -25.44
CA GLU A 284 15.16 -0.14 -25.88
C GLU A 284 14.84 -1.33 -26.78
N GLN A 285 13.82 -2.10 -26.42
CA GLN A 285 13.39 -3.25 -27.21
C GLN A 285 12.33 -2.84 -28.24
N ASP A 286 12.70 -2.89 -29.51
CA ASP A 286 11.79 -2.74 -30.65
C ASP A 286 10.98 -4.03 -30.88
N GLY A 287 10.11 -4.36 -29.92
CA GLY A 287 9.19 -5.50 -29.98
C GLY A 287 9.48 -6.60 -28.96
N GLY A 288 8.57 -7.58 -28.90
CA GLY A 288 8.60 -8.66 -27.92
C GLY A 288 7.24 -9.37 -27.88
N ASN A 289 7.15 -10.45 -27.12
CA ASN A 289 5.92 -11.20 -26.95
C ASN A 289 4.88 -10.45 -26.09
N TYR A 290 5.34 -9.53 -25.24
CA TYR A 290 4.48 -8.75 -24.34
C TYR A 290 4.73 -7.25 -24.49
N ALA A 291 3.66 -6.47 -24.39
CA ALA A 291 3.72 -5.04 -24.12
C ALA A 291 3.29 -4.81 -22.66
N VAL A 292 4.15 -4.19 -21.88
CA VAL A 292 3.97 -3.98 -20.44
C VAL A 292 3.89 -2.48 -20.15
N GLN A 293 2.98 -2.09 -19.26
CA GLN A 293 2.81 -0.72 -18.80
C GLN A 293 2.67 -0.71 -17.28
N TYR A 294 3.41 0.16 -16.60
CA TYR A 294 3.28 0.33 -15.15
C TYR A 294 2.23 1.40 -14.81
N LEU A 295 1.25 1.02 -13.99
CA LEU A 295 0.13 1.87 -13.59
C LEU A 295 -0.01 1.91 -12.07
N THR A 296 -0.29 3.08 -11.51
CA THR A 296 -0.47 3.26 -10.06
C THR A 296 -1.72 4.08 -9.69
N GLU A 297 -2.21 3.89 -8.47
CA GLU A 297 -3.42 4.53 -7.90
C GLU A 297 -4.61 4.57 -8.88
N LYS A 298 -5.02 5.76 -9.34
CA LYS A 298 -6.21 5.92 -10.20
C LYS A 298 -5.99 5.34 -11.59
N LYS A 299 -4.74 5.31 -12.08
CA LYS A 299 -4.43 4.81 -13.42
C LYS A 299 -4.66 3.32 -13.57
N ILE A 300 -4.51 2.56 -12.47
CA ILE A 300 -4.93 1.15 -12.43
C ILE A 300 -6.42 1.02 -12.74
N LEU A 301 -7.27 1.82 -12.08
CA LEU A 301 -8.71 1.80 -12.34
C LEU A 301 -9.02 2.21 -13.78
N ASP A 302 -8.40 3.28 -14.27
CA ASP A 302 -8.64 3.77 -15.63
C ASP A 302 -8.27 2.70 -16.69
N GLY A 303 -7.11 2.03 -16.51
CA GLY A 303 -6.67 0.92 -17.36
C GLY A 303 -7.63 -0.27 -17.33
N LEU A 304 -8.02 -0.73 -16.13
CA LEU A 304 -8.99 -1.82 -15.96
C LEU A 304 -10.33 -1.52 -16.62
N LEU A 305 -10.86 -0.30 -16.47
CA LEU A 305 -12.10 0.12 -17.13
C LEU A 305 -11.95 0.12 -18.65
N GLY A 306 -10.80 0.57 -19.16
CA GLY A 306 -10.47 0.52 -20.58
C GLY A 306 -10.45 -0.90 -21.13
N ASP A 307 -9.86 -1.85 -20.41
CA ASP A 307 -9.76 -3.25 -20.84
C ASP A 307 -11.10 -3.98 -20.78
N ILE A 308 -11.90 -3.76 -19.72
CA ILE A 308 -13.26 -4.31 -19.61
C ILE A 308 -14.15 -3.77 -20.74
N ALA A 309 -13.98 -2.51 -21.14
CA ALA A 309 -14.75 -1.90 -22.23
C ALA A 309 -14.41 -2.50 -23.60
N LYS A 310 -13.20 -3.01 -23.81
CA LYS A 310 -12.77 -3.66 -25.05
C LYS A 310 -13.33 -5.09 -25.21
N ALA A 311 -13.66 -5.76 -24.11
CA ALA A 311 -14.19 -7.14 -24.14
C ALA A 311 -15.53 -7.24 -24.90
N GLN A 312 -15.66 -8.26 -25.73
CA GLN A 312 -16.75 -8.51 -26.67
C GLN A 312 -17.50 -9.80 -26.33
N GLU A 313 -18.65 -10.02 -26.99
CA GLU A 313 -19.41 -11.26 -26.85
C GLU A 313 -18.54 -12.48 -27.12
N GLY A 314 -18.55 -13.46 -26.21
CA GLY A 314 -17.72 -14.65 -26.27
C GLY A 314 -16.35 -14.55 -25.57
N ASP A 315 -15.92 -13.34 -25.17
CA ASP A 315 -14.73 -13.17 -24.34
C ASP A 315 -14.98 -13.64 -22.89
N THR A 316 -13.90 -13.80 -22.12
CA THR A 316 -13.97 -14.17 -20.70
C THR A 316 -13.18 -13.18 -19.85
N ILE A 317 -13.77 -12.72 -18.75
CA ILE A 317 -13.09 -11.94 -17.71
C ILE A 317 -13.03 -12.79 -16.44
N ARG A 318 -11.82 -12.99 -15.88
CA ARG A 318 -11.63 -13.70 -14.61
C ARG A 318 -11.08 -12.73 -13.57
N VAL A 319 -11.77 -12.64 -12.44
CA VAL A 319 -11.42 -11.74 -11.33
C VAL A 319 -11.11 -12.57 -10.10
N GLY A 320 -9.92 -12.38 -9.53
CA GLY A 320 -9.56 -12.84 -8.19
C GLY A 320 -9.25 -11.62 -7.33
N MET A 321 -10.03 -11.35 -6.28
CA MET A 321 -9.86 -10.13 -5.47
C MET A 321 -10.25 -10.35 -4.01
N PHE A 322 -9.58 -9.64 -3.11
CA PHE A 322 -10.00 -9.55 -1.71
C PHE A 322 -11.31 -8.76 -1.59
N PHE A 323 -11.38 -7.55 -2.15
CA PHE A 323 -12.52 -6.63 -1.98
C PHE A 323 -12.97 -6.02 -3.31
N ILE A 324 -14.27 -6.02 -3.60
CA ILE A 324 -14.83 -5.28 -4.74
C ILE A 324 -15.96 -4.31 -4.34
N ALA A 325 -15.59 -3.06 -4.05
CA ALA A 325 -16.55 -2.03 -3.63
C ALA A 325 -16.68 -0.84 -4.61
N LYS A 326 -15.77 -0.73 -5.59
CA LYS A 326 -15.72 0.42 -6.50
C LYS A 326 -16.84 0.33 -7.54
N ARG A 327 -17.83 1.22 -7.43
CA ARG A 327 -19.03 1.22 -8.30
C ARG A 327 -18.71 1.28 -9.79
N ASP A 328 -17.73 2.07 -10.20
CA ASP A 328 -17.34 2.19 -11.61
C ASP A 328 -16.89 0.83 -12.17
N LEU A 329 -16.10 0.07 -11.41
CA LEU A 329 -15.66 -1.27 -11.79
C LEU A 329 -16.82 -2.29 -11.79
N VAL A 330 -17.65 -2.27 -10.74
CA VAL A 330 -18.83 -3.16 -10.65
C VAL A 330 -19.78 -2.94 -11.83
N ASN A 331 -20.07 -1.67 -12.15
CA ASN A 331 -20.94 -1.34 -13.29
C ASN A 331 -20.31 -1.79 -14.61
N ALA A 332 -18.99 -1.59 -14.80
CA ALA A 332 -18.31 -2.03 -16.01
C ALA A 332 -18.36 -3.55 -16.20
N LEU A 333 -18.21 -4.33 -15.13
CA LEU A 333 -18.35 -5.80 -15.16
C LEU A 333 -19.78 -6.24 -15.47
N ILE A 334 -20.79 -5.57 -14.87
CA ILE A 334 -22.21 -5.81 -15.17
C ILE A 334 -22.48 -5.51 -16.65
N ASP A 335 -21.99 -4.39 -17.16
CA ASP A 335 -22.17 -4.00 -18.55
C ASP A 335 -21.48 -5.00 -19.50
N ALA A 336 -20.29 -5.52 -19.15
CA ALA A 336 -19.61 -6.57 -19.91
C ALA A 336 -20.44 -7.86 -19.95
N ALA A 337 -20.93 -8.32 -18.80
CA ALA A 337 -21.80 -9.50 -18.73
C ALA A 337 -23.07 -9.34 -19.57
N ASN A 338 -23.72 -8.17 -19.53
CA ASN A 338 -24.90 -7.86 -20.33
C ASN A 338 -24.63 -7.88 -21.85
N ARG A 339 -23.39 -7.66 -22.27
CA ARG A 339 -22.96 -7.74 -23.68
C ARG A 339 -22.55 -9.16 -24.11
N GLY A 340 -22.65 -10.15 -23.23
CA GLY A 340 -22.31 -11.55 -23.54
C GLY A 340 -20.86 -11.94 -23.24
N VAL A 341 -20.14 -11.18 -22.41
CA VAL A 341 -18.83 -11.58 -21.87
C VAL A 341 -19.04 -12.53 -20.69
N ASP A 342 -18.29 -13.63 -20.63
CA ASP A 342 -18.30 -14.58 -19.50
C ASP A 342 -17.47 -14.03 -18.32
N VAL A 343 -18.14 -13.44 -17.32
CA VAL A 343 -17.50 -12.86 -16.14
C VAL A 343 -17.48 -13.88 -14.99
N LYS A 344 -16.29 -14.30 -14.56
CA LYS A 344 -16.06 -15.24 -13.45
C LYS A 344 -15.30 -14.57 -12.33
N MET A 345 -15.77 -14.73 -11.11
CA MET A 345 -15.21 -14.07 -9.94
C MET A 345 -14.93 -15.06 -8.82
N ILE A 346 -13.77 -14.93 -8.19
CA ILE A 346 -13.41 -15.56 -6.92
C ILE A 346 -13.07 -14.42 -5.96
N LEU A 347 -13.84 -14.33 -4.88
CA LEU A 347 -13.73 -13.26 -3.91
C LEU A 347 -13.42 -13.83 -2.53
N ASP A 348 -12.58 -13.14 -1.77
CA ASP A 348 -12.34 -13.49 -0.38
C ASP A 348 -13.61 -13.29 0.47
N PRO A 349 -13.95 -14.19 1.40
CA PRO A 349 -15.11 -13.98 2.27
C PRO A 349 -14.95 -12.78 3.21
N ASN A 350 -13.74 -12.24 3.38
CA ASN A 350 -13.37 -11.09 4.21
C ASN A 350 -13.80 -11.20 5.68
N GLU A 351 -13.81 -12.42 6.20
CA GLU A 351 -14.18 -12.71 7.58
C GLU A 351 -13.08 -12.34 8.57
N ASN A 352 -11.84 -12.11 8.12
CA ASN A 352 -10.70 -11.78 8.97
C ASN A 352 -9.81 -10.70 8.35
N SER A 353 -9.21 -9.84 9.17
CA SER A 353 -8.19 -8.89 8.74
C SER A 353 -7.35 -8.45 9.93
N PHE A 354 -6.02 -8.62 9.82
CA PHE A 354 -5.07 -8.31 10.91
C PHE A 354 -5.46 -8.98 12.23
N GLY A 355 -5.74 -10.28 12.21
CA GLY A 355 -6.10 -11.07 13.40
C GLY A 355 -7.49 -10.78 13.99
N ASN A 356 -8.28 -9.89 13.39
CA ASN A 356 -9.61 -9.51 13.88
C ASN A 356 -10.73 -10.04 12.97
N GLU A 357 -11.77 -10.61 13.58
CA GLU A 357 -13.00 -11.04 12.90
C GLU A 357 -13.75 -9.82 12.33
N LYS A 358 -14.21 -9.92 11.08
CA LYS A 358 -14.96 -8.91 10.35
C LYS A 358 -16.29 -9.50 9.88
N SER A 359 -17.23 -8.62 9.53
CA SER A 359 -18.56 -9.00 9.07
C SER A 359 -18.61 -9.62 7.66
N GLY A 360 -17.48 -9.82 6.97
CA GLY A 360 -17.42 -10.33 5.59
C GLY A 360 -17.89 -9.36 4.48
N LEU A 361 -18.61 -8.29 4.84
CA LEU A 361 -19.01 -7.21 3.93
C LEU A 361 -17.80 -6.30 3.62
N PRO A 362 -17.55 -5.97 2.34
CA PRO A 362 -18.54 -5.52 1.37
C PRO A 362 -18.60 -6.33 0.06
N ASN A 363 -18.10 -7.57 0.01
CA ASN A 363 -18.19 -8.37 -1.22
C ASN A 363 -19.64 -8.71 -1.60
#